data_AF-A0A559V0Z1-F1
#
_entry.id   AF-A0A559V0Z1-F1
#
_cell.length_a   1.000
_cell.length_b   1.000
_cell.length_c   1.000
_cell.angle_alpha   90.00
_cell.angle_beta   90.00
_cell.angle_gamma   90.00
#
_symmetry.space_group_name_H-M   'P 1'
#
loop_
_entity.id
_entity.type
_entity.pdbx_description
1 polymer ?
#
loop_
_entity_poly.entity_id
_entity_poly.type
_entity_poly.pdbx_seq_one_letter_code
_entity_poly.pdbx_strand_id
1 'polypeptide(L)'
;MSVRAAWEVREHGSVTSWFQVRLAFPDGARVDAVAVVDEGCVRVEDVRAQPALSLADLTVLADWIEGPLSEACGEPGKPYDGVGEREGGPGREAVPYAGPRRARPAWPRGVEGCRLIAREYRAAQESGVDPVLAVMGATGHSRRSSLRLIAQARDAGFLAPRHARR
;
A
#
# COMPACT_ATOMS: atom_id res chain seq x y z
N MET A 1 -1.43 12.87 -0.59
CA MET A 1 -2.53 11.91 -0.35
C MET A 1 -3.18 12.30 0.97
N SER A 2 -4.50 12.28 1.06
CA SER A 2 -5.23 12.64 2.28
C SER A 2 -6.50 11.80 2.42
N VAL A 3 -6.81 11.38 3.64
CA VAL A 3 -8.08 10.73 3.98
C VAL A 3 -8.78 11.59 5.03
N ARG A 4 -10.08 11.79 4.85
CA ARG A 4 -10.91 12.53 5.80
C ARG A 4 -12.15 11.71 6.14
N ALA A 5 -12.39 11.51 7.43
CA ALA A 5 -13.67 11.01 7.90
C ALA A 5 -14.76 12.02 7.50
N ALA A 6 -15.86 11.52 6.94
CA ALA A 6 -16.93 12.35 6.41
C ALA A 6 -18.20 12.22 7.25
N TRP A 7 -18.63 10.99 7.53
CA TRP A 7 -19.75 10.70 8.42
C TRP A 7 -19.64 9.29 9.02
N GLU A 8 -20.30 9.10 10.16
CA GLU A 8 -20.38 7.83 10.88
C GLU A 8 -21.85 7.56 11.25
N VAL A 9 -22.30 6.33 11.04
CA VAL A 9 -23.62 5.84 11.43
C VAL A 9 -23.44 4.66 12.36
N ARG A 10 -24.19 4.64 13.47
CA ARG A 10 -24.20 3.53 14.42
C ARG A 10 -25.59 2.90 14.44
N GLU A 11 -25.67 1.62 14.14
CA GLU A 11 -26.95 0.90 14.06
C GLU A 11 -26.75 -0.52 14.60
N HIS A 12 -27.64 -0.99 15.48
CA HIS A 12 -27.62 -2.36 16.04
C HIS A 12 -26.28 -2.86 16.63
N GLY A 13 -25.38 -1.96 17.04
CA GLY A 13 -24.06 -2.30 17.56
C GLY A 13 -22.93 -2.27 16.52
N SER A 14 -23.28 -2.09 15.24
CA SER A 14 -22.36 -1.92 14.12
C SER A 14 -22.06 -0.44 13.87
N VAL A 15 -20.86 -0.15 13.39
CA VAL A 15 -20.43 1.21 13.04
C VAL A 15 -20.05 1.24 11.57
N THR A 16 -20.79 2.04 10.80
CA THR A 16 -20.52 2.29 9.39
C THR A 16 -19.89 3.67 9.25
N SER A 17 -18.67 3.73 8.74
CA SER A 17 -17.89 4.97 8.59
C SER A 17 -17.60 5.28 7.13
N TRP A 18 -17.80 6.52 6.73
CA TRP A 18 -17.49 6.99 5.39
C TRP A 18 -16.25 7.87 5.38
N PHE A 19 -15.40 7.60 4.41
CA PHE A 19 -14.13 8.28 4.22
C PHE A 19 -14.04 8.87 2.82
N GLN A 20 -13.64 10.13 2.76
CA GLN A 20 -13.21 10.75 1.53
C GLN A 20 -11.71 10.55 1.37
N VAL A 21 -11.33 9.78 0.35
CA VAL A 21 -9.93 9.51 0.01
C VAL A 21 -9.55 10.36 -1.20
N ARG A 22 -8.48 11.14 -1.07
CA ARG A 22 -7.92 11.93 -2.16
C ARG A 22 -6.47 11.52 -2.41
N LEU A 23 -6.25 10.98 -3.60
CA LEU A 23 -4.94 10.63 -4.14
C LEU A 23 -4.53 11.69 -5.14
N ALA A 24 -3.34 12.25 -4.96
CA ALA A 24 -2.72 13.18 -5.91
C ALA A 24 -1.37 12.60 -6.30
N PHE A 25 -1.11 12.59 -7.61
CA PHE A 25 0.08 12.00 -8.21
C PHE A 25 1.00 13.11 -8.78
N PRO A 26 2.31 12.86 -8.91
CA PRO A 26 3.28 13.88 -9.35
C PRO A 26 3.05 14.40 -10.77
N ASP A 27 2.42 13.60 -11.61
CA ASP A 27 2.01 13.94 -12.99
C ASP A 27 0.76 14.84 -13.02
N GLY A 28 0.25 15.25 -11.85
CA GLY A 28 -0.98 16.02 -11.73
C GLY A 28 -2.25 15.17 -11.77
N ALA A 29 -2.13 13.85 -11.95
CA ALA A 29 -3.28 12.97 -11.89
C ALA A 29 -3.88 12.98 -10.48
N ARG A 30 -5.20 12.84 -10.41
CA ARG A 30 -5.95 12.89 -9.17
C ARG A 30 -7.07 11.86 -9.19
N VAL A 31 -7.22 11.17 -8.06
CA VAL A 31 -8.31 10.23 -7.81
C VAL A 31 -8.97 10.63 -6.51
N ASP A 32 -10.27 10.86 -6.53
CA ASP A 32 -11.11 10.87 -5.35
C ASP A 32 -11.90 9.57 -5.27
N ALA A 33 -12.03 9.03 -4.07
CA ALA A 33 -12.92 7.92 -3.80
C ALA A 33 -13.72 8.17 -2.51
N VAL A 34 -14.93 7.64 -2.48
CA VAL A 34 -15.72 7.49 -1.25
C VAL A 34 -15.64 6.02 -0.84
N ALA A 35 -15.02 5.78 0.32
CA ALA A 35 -14.92 4.45 0.90
C ALA A 35 -15.83 4.35 2.12
N VAL A 36 -16.51 3.21 2.25
CA VAL A 36 -17.36 2.86 3.39
C VAL A 36 -16.75 1.69 4.10
N VAL A 37 -16.54 1.83 5.40
CA VAL A 37 -16.02 0.77 6.25
C VAL A 37 -17.12 0.35 7.19
N ASP A 38 -17.43 -0.94 7.17
CA ASP A 38 -18.44 -1.58 8.01
C ASP A 38 -17.98 -3.01 8.29
N GLU A 39 -18.16 -3.49 9.51
CA GLU A 39 -17.85 -4.84 10.00
C GLU A 39 -16.85 -5.66 9.14
N GLY A 40 -15.57 -5.29 9.21
CA GLY A 40 -14.47 -6.01 8.55
C GLY A 40 -14.46 -5.91 7.02
N CYS A 41 -15.34 -5.13 6.43
CA CYS A 41 -15.48 -4.92 5.00
C CYS A 41 -15.20 -3.47 4.62
N VAL A 42 -14.68 -3.28 3.40
CA VAL A 42 -14.53 -1.97 2.76
C VAL A 42 -15.30 -2.00 1.45
N ARG A 43 -16.17 -1.03 1.23
CA ARG A 43 -16.90 -0.80 -0.03
C ARG A 43 -16.45 0.52 -0.64
N VAL A 44 -16.38 0.59 -1.96
CA VAL A 44 -16.09 1.84 -2.68
C VAL A 44 -17.36 2.25 -3.40
N GLU A 45 -17.94 3.38 -3.00
CA GLU A 45 -19.25 3.84 -3.51
C GLU A 45 -19.14 4.80 -4.70
N ASP A 46 -18.10 5.63 -4.73
CA ASP A 46 -17.83 6.55 -5.84
C ASP A 46 -16.33 6.63 -6.10
N VAL A 47 -15.95 6.77 -7.38
CA VAL A 47 -14.58 6.98 -7.84
C VAL A 47 -14.57 8.02 -8.95
N ARG A 48 -13.82 9.10 -8.74
CA ARG A 48 -13.63 10.17 -9.72
C ARG A 48 -12.15 10.33 -10.00
N ALA A 49 -11.78 10.39 -11.27
CA ALA A 49 -10.38 10.54 -11.64
C ALA A 49 -10.16 11.54 -12.77
N GLN A 50 -9.04 12.24 -12.68
CA GLN A 50 -8.57 13.19 -13.68
C GLN A 50 -7.06 12.98 -13.87
N PRO A 51 -6.58 12.51 -15.04
CA PRO A 51 -7.37 12.00 -16.17
C PRO A 51 -8.18 10.75 -15.80
N ALA A 52 -9.07 10.32 -16.70
CA ALA A 52 -9.87 9.12 -16.50
C ALA A 52 -8.96 7.90 -16.22
N LEU A 53 -9.33 7.11 -15.22
CA LEU A 53 -8.61 5.88 -14.92
C LEU A 53 -8.83 4.87 -16.04
N SER A 54 -7.77 4.15 -16.39
CA SER A 54 -7.90 2.94 -17.19
C SER A 54 -8.56 1.82 -16.39
N LEU A 55 -9.10 0.80 -17.07
CA LEU A 55 -9.65 -0.36 -16.37
C LEU A 55 -8.57 -1.10 -15.56
N ALA A 56 -7.34 -1.17 -16.09
CA ALA A 56 -6.20 -1.77 -15.39
C ALA A 56 -5.87 -1.00 -14.09
N ASP A 57 -5.89 0.33 -14.15
CA ASP A 57 -5.66 1.18 -12.99
C ASP A 57 -6.76 1.05 -11.93
N LEU A 58 -8.02 0.84 -12.35
CA LEU A 58 -9.11 0.59 -11.42
C LEU A 58 -8.90 -0.72 -10.64
N THR A 59 -8.31 -1.75 -11.26
CA THR A 59 -8.05 -3.04 -10.57
C THR A 59 -7.06 -2.95 -9.42
N VAL A 60 -6.22 -1.90 -9.39
CA VAL A 60 -5.23 -1.67 -8.34
C VAL A 60 -5.61 -0.52 -7.41
N LEU A 61 -6.82 0.05 -7.55
CA LEU A 61 -7.33 1.12 -6.68
C LEU A 61 -7.35 0.71 -5.21
N ALA A 62 -7.73 -0.55 -4.92
CA ALA A 62 -7.73 -1.09 -3.56
C ALA A 62 -6.34 -0.98 -2.91
N ASP A 63 -5.30 -1.37 -3.65
CA ASP A 63 -3.91 -1.31 -3.18
C ASP A 63 -3.47 0.16 -2.92
N TRP A 64 -4.06 1.14 -3.61
CA TRP A 64 -3.76 2.57 -3.40
C TRP A 64 -4.43 3.17 -2.17
N ILE A 65 -5.61 2.67 -1.79
CA ILE A 65 -6.42 3.22 -0.70
C ILE A 65 -6.30 2.44 0.62
N GLU A 66 -5.76 1.20 0.58
CA GLU A 66 -5.61 0.32 1.76
C GLU A 66 -4.87 1.01 2.91
N GLY A 67 -3.59 1.36 2.71
CA GLY A 67 -2.78 1.99 3.76
C GLY A 67 -3.41 3.26 4.36
N PRO A 68 -3.86 4.23 3.54
CA PRO A 68 -4.49 5.46 4.02
C PRO A 68 -5.78 5.22 4.80
N LEU A 69 -6.60 4.25 4.40
CA LEU A 69 -7.81 3.89 5.13
C LEU A 69 -7.46 3.20 6.46
N SER A 70 -6.49 2.28 6.46
CA SER A 70 -6.01 1.64 7.70
C SER A 70 -5.51 2.66 8.71
N GLU A 71 -4.76 3.68 8.27
CA GLU A 71 -4.30 4.77 9.14
C GLU A 71 -5.47 5.60 9.68
N ALA A 72 -6.49 5.89 8.86
CA ALA A 72 -7.63 6.72 9.24
C ALA A 72 -8.63 5.99 10.15
N CYS A 73 -8.79 4.67 10.00
CA CYS A 73 -9.59 3.84 10.89
C CYS A 73 -8.95 3.69 12.28
N GLY A 74 -7.66 4.00 12.41
CA GLY A 74 -6.85 3.75 13.61
C GLY A 74 -6.54 2.27 13.75
N GLU A 75 -5.25 1.91 13.93
CA GLU A 75 -4.95 0.55 14.37
C GLU A 75 -5.43 0.39 15.82
N PRO A 76 -6.24 -0.63 16.15
CA PRO A 76 -6.29 -1.12 17.52
C PRO A 76 -4.90 -1.67 17.82
N GLY A 77 -4.13 -0.94 18.62
CA GLY A 77 -2.80 -1.37 19.03
C GLY A 77 -2.82 -2.81 19.55
N LYS A 78 -2.13 -3.70 18.84
CA LYS A 78 -1.61 -4.93 19.42
C LYS A 78 -0.18 -5.12 18.96
N PRO A 79 0.81 -5.02 19.86
CA PRO A 79 2.10 -5.62 19.62
C PRO A 79 1.89 -7.12 19.37
N TYR A 80 2.63 -7.67 18.42
CA TYR A 80 2.84 -9.11 18.32
C TYR A 80 3.38 -9.62 19.68
N ASP A 81 2.58 -10.36 20.43
CA ASP A 81 3.05 -11.16 21.56
C ASP A 81 3.87 -12.34 21.02
N GLY A 82 5.14 -12.06 20.73
CA GLY A 82 6.18 -13.05 20.60
C GLY A 82 6.69 -13.43 21.98
N VAL A 83 6.47 -14.69 22.36
CA VAL A 83 6.88 -15.35 23.59
C VAL A 83 8.33 -15.02 23.98
N GLY A 84 8.53 -14.53 25.20
CA GLY A 84 9.86 -14.27 25.76
C GLY A 84 9.78 -13.77 27.20
N GLU A 85 9.82 -14.71 28.14
CA GLU A 85 9.90 -14.48 29.58
C GLU A 85 11.07 -13.55 29.95
N ARG A 86 10.81 -12.53 30.79
CA ARG A 86 11.65 -12.17 31.97
C ARG A 86 11.03 -11.03 32.78
N GLU A 87 11.02 -11.27 34.09
CA GLU A 87 10.49 -10.45 35.18
C GLU A 87 11.22 -9.09 35.34
N GLY A 88 10.51 -8.08 35.89
CA GLY A 88 11.15 -7.08 36.77
C GLY A 88 10.78 -5.59 36.59
N GLY A 89 9.67 -5.15 37.22
CA GLY A 89 9.59 -3.90 38.01
C GLY A 89 9.44 -2.52 37.30
N PRO A 90 8.86 -1.51 37.98
CA PRO A 90 8.14 -0.40 37.34
C PRO A 90 8.90 0.94 37.32
N GLY A 91 8.64 1.76 36.29
CA GLY A 91 8.80 3.21 36.40
C GLY A 91 9.48 3.92 35.22
N ARG A 92 8.69 4.82 34.63
CA ARG A 92 9.07 6.14 34.06
C ARG A 92 9.30 6.25 32.54
N GLU A 93 8.49 7.18 32.03
CA GLU A 93 8.75 8.14 30.95
C GLU A 93 8.55 7.68 29.51
N ALA A 94 7.36 8.06 29.02
CA ALA A 94 7.01 8.13 27.62
C ALA A 94 8.06 8.94 26.83
N VAL A 95 8.78 8.25 25.95
CA VAL A 95 9.59 8.88 24.92
C VAL A 95 8.78 8.82 23.61
N PRO A 96 8.33 9.94 23.04
CA PRO A 96 7.63 9.94 21.78
C PRO A 96 8.65 9.73 20.66
N TYR A 97 8.86 8.51 20.21
CA TYR A 97 9.61 8.27 18.96
C TYR A 97 8.71 8.56 17.75
N ALA A 98 8.24 9.79 17.64
CA ALA A 98 7.73 10.35 16.40
C ALA A 98 8.93 10.73 15.52
N GLY A 99 9.60 9.72 14.96
CA GLY A 99 10.57 9.94 13.89
C GLY A 99 9.85 10.43 12.63
N PRO A 100 10.40 11.39 11.87
CA PRO A 100 9.80 11.87 10.64
C PRO A 100 9.75 10.71 9.63
N ARG A 101 8.56 10.12 9.42
CA ARG A 101 8.32 9.13 8.38
C ARG A 101 8.57 9.83 7.05
N ARG A 102 9.74 9.53 6.46
CA ARG A 102 10.22 10.12 5.21
C ARG A 102 9.08 10.13 4.19
N ALA A 103 8.85 11.29 3.58
CA ALA A 103 7.93 11.45 2.46
C ALA A 103 8.25 10.35 1.44
N ARG A 104 7.34 9.38 1.33
CA ARG A 104 7.46 8.23 0.45
C ARG A 104 7.57 8.74 -0.99
N PRO A 105 8.60 8.37 -1.77
CA PRO A 105 8.68 8.75 -3.17
C PRO A 105 7.43 8.25 -3.88
N ALA A 106 6.74 9.13 -4.60
CA ALA A 106 5.63 8.73 -5.44
C ALA A 106 6.17 7.82 -6.56
N TRP A 107 5.78 6.55 -6.53
CA TRP A 107 6.31 5.54 -7.44
C TRP A 107 5.84 5.82 -8.88
N PRO A 108 6.73 5.74 -9.89
CA PRO A 108 6.36 5.89 -11.29
C PRO A 108 5.31 4.85 -11.69
N ARG A 109 4.31 5.26 -12.47
CA ARG A 109 3.19 4.39 -12.89
C ARG A 109 3.45 3.75 -14.25
N GLY A 110 2.62 2.76 -14.59
CA GLY A 110 2.62 2.12 -15.90
C GLY A 110 3.99 1.59 -16.31
N VAL A 111 4.40 1.92 -17.54
CA VAL A 111 5.64 1.44 -18.16
C VAL A 111 6.88 1.89 -17.37
N GLU A 112 6.88 3.09 -16.81
CA GLU A 112 8.02 3.60 -16.02
C GLU A 112 8.17 2.87 -14.68
N GLY A 113 7.04 2.57 -14.03
CA GLY A 113 7.02 1.72 -12.85
C GLY A 113 7.55 0.32 -13.14
N CYS A 114 7.11 -0.28 -14.26
CA CYS A 114 7.60 -1.60 -14.69
C CYS A 114 9.10 -1.59 -14.98
N ARG A 115 9.62 -0.53 -15.61
CA ARG A 115 11.07 -0.35 -15.85
C ARG A 115 11.86 -0.24 -14.55
N LEU A 116 11.35 0.50 -13.56
CA LEU A 116 12.01 0.66 -12.27
C LEU A 116 12.03 -0.67 -11.51
N ILE A 117 10.91 -1.40 -11.47
CA ILE A 117 10.84 -2.75 -10.88
C ILE A 117 11.82 -3.70 -11.57
N ALA A 118 11.89 -3.66 -12.90
CA ALA A 118 12.81 -4.51 -13.65
C ALA A 118 14.28 -4.19 -13.38
N ARG A 119 14.61 -2.90 -13.16
CA ARG A 119 15.95 -2.46 -12.78
C ARG A 119 16.33 -3.01 -11.41
N GLU A 120 15.50 -2.82 -10.39
CA GLU A 120 15.76 -3.31 -9.03
C GLU A 120 15.87 -4.83 -8.99
N TYR A 121 14.97 -5.51 -9.71
CA TYR A 121 15.00 -6.96 -9.84
C TYR A 121 16.31 -7.47 -10.47
N ARG A 122 16.77 -6.85 -11.56
CA ARG A 122 18.02 -7.24 -12.25
C ARG A 122 19.25 -6.91 -11.41
N ALA A 123 19.30 -5.74 -10.78
CA ALA A 123 20.40 -5.37 -9.89
C ALA A 123 20.54 -6.37 -8.72
N ALA A 124 19.43 -6.84 -8.17
CA ALA A 124 19.42 -7.88 -7.14
C ALA A 124 19.92 -9.22 -7.69
N GLN A 125 19.51 -9.62 -8.90
CA GLN A 125 20.00 -10.84 -9.55
C GLN A 125 21.51 -10.80 -9.79
N GLU A 126 22.02 -9.68 -10.31
CA GLU A 126 23.46 -9.46 -10.55
C GLU A 126 24.25 -9.47 -9.24
N SER A 127 23.66 -8.98 -8.16
CA SER A 127 24.27 -8.96 -6.83
C SER A 127 24.08 -10.26 -6.03
N GLY A 128 23.37 -11.26 -6.57
CA GLY A 128 23.08 -12.52 -5.88
C GLY A 128 22.13 -12.41 -4.67
N VAL A 129 21.34 -11.34 -4.58
CA VAL A 129 20.39 -11.07 -3.49
C VAL A 129 18.97 -11.47 -3.92
N ASP A 130 18.08 -11.80 -2.97
CA ASP A 130 16.67 -12.10 -3.27
C ASP A 130 16.00 -10.90 -3.99
N PRO A 131 15.60 -11.04 -5.27
CA PRO A 131 14.99 -9.96 -6.02
C PRO A 131 13.64 -9.49 -5.47
N VAL A 132 12.91 -10.38 -4.77
CA VAL A 132 11.63 -10.01 -4.16
C VAL A 132 11.87 -9.07 -2.98
N LEU A 133 12.86 -9.36 -2.14
CA LEU A 133 13.23 -8.48 -1.02
C LEU A 133 13.79 -7.14 -1.50
N ALA A 134 14.58 -7.13 -2.58
CA ALA A 134 15.07 -5.89 -3.17
C ALA A 134 13.91 -4.99 -3.65
N VAL A 135 12.92 -5.57 -4.35
CA VAL A 135 11.73 -4.85 -4.80
C VAL A 135 10.87 -4.38 -3.62
N MET A 136 10.75 -5.18 -2.56
CA MET A 136 10.07 -4.76 -1.32
C MET A 136 10.78 -3.57 -0.68
N GLY A 137 12.10 -3.60 -0.56
CA GLY A 137 12.91 -2.52 0.01
C GLY A 137 12.84 -1.24 -0.82
N ALA A 138 12.88 -1.34 -2.15
CA ALA A 138 12.81 -0.20 -3.05
C ALA A 138 11.42 0.45 -3.08
N THR A 139 10.35 -0.34 -2.96
CA THR A 139 8.98 0.14 -3.16
C THR A 139 8.18 0.34 -1.87
N GLY A 140 8.62 -0.27 -0.77
CA GLY A 140 7.90 -0.31 0.51
C GLY A 140 6.62 -1.15 0.47
N HIS A 141 6.46 -2.04 -0.50
CA HIS A 141 5.27 -2.89 -0.62
C HIS A 141 5.42 -4.22 0.11
N SER A 142 4.28 -4.82 0.45
CA SER A 142 4.22 -6.20 0.94
C SER A 142 4.80 -7.18 -0.10
N ARG A 143 5.16 -8.39 0.37
CA ARG A 143 5.66 -9.45 -0.51
C ARG A 143 4.68 -9.79 -1.63
N ARG A 144 3.37 -9.85 -1.33
CA ARG A 144 2.32 -10.16 -2.31
C ARG A 144 2.24 -9.08 -3.39
N SER A 145 2.23 -7.81 -3.00
CA SER A 145 2.18 -6.69 -3.94
C SER A 145 3.45 -6.57 -4.77
N SER A 146 4.62 -6.82 -4.18
CA SER A 146 5.90 -6.87 -4.89
C SER A 146 5.93 -7.96 -5.96
N LEU A 147 5.39 -9.15 -5.67
CA LEU A 147 5.27 -10.23 -6.66
C LEU A 147 4.35 -9.86 -7.83
N ARG A 148 3.25 -9.12 -7.60
CA ARG A 148 2.37 -8.61 -8.67
C ARG A 148 3.11 -7.60 -9.56
N LEU A 149 3.87 -6.67 -8.98
CA LEU A 149 4.66 -5.69 -9.73
C LEU A 149 5.72 -6.37 -10.61
N ILE A 150 6.37 -7.41 -10.09
CA ILE A 150 7.34 -8.22 -10.86
C ILE A 150 6.63 -8.97 -12.01
N ALA A 151 5.40 -9.45 -11.81
CA ALA A 151 4.61 -10.06 -12.87
C ALA A 151 4.24 -9.05 -13.97
N GLN A 152 3.75 -7.85 -13.60
CA GLN A 152 3.47 -6.77 -14.56
C GLN A 152 4.72 -6.37 -15.35
N ALA A 153 5.88 -6.28 -14.70
CA ALA A 153 7.14 -5.99 -15.38
C ALA A 153 7.57 -7.10 -16.37
N ARG A 154 7.19 -8.36 -16.11
CA ARG A 154 7.37 -9.47 -17.07
C ARG A 154 6.40 -9.35 -18.23
N ASP A 155 5.12 -9.11 -17.96
CA ASP A 155 4.08 -8.99 -18.98
C ASP A 155 4.37 -7.82 -19.93
N ALA A 156 4.96 -6.74 -19.42
CA ALA A 156 5.44 -5.61 -20.20
C ALA A 156 6.80 -5.84 -20.90
N GLY A 157 7.39 -7.03 -20.78
CA GLY A 157 8.62 -7.43 -21.48
C GLY A 157 9.93 -6.89 -20.88
N PHE A 158 9.91 -6.30 -19.68
CA PHE A 158 11.12 -5.75 -19.04
C PHE A 158 11.93 -6.77 -18.24
N LEU A 159 11.33 -7.94 -17.96
CA LEU A 159 11.93 -9.07 -17.28
C LEU A 159 11.75 -10.34 -18.10
N ALA A 160 12.72 -11.24 -18.02
CA ALA A 160 12.63 -12.54 -18.67
C ALA A 160 11.39 -13.31 -18.18
N PRO A 161 10.61 -13.91 -19.10
CA PRO A 161 9.59 -14.88 -18.74
C PRO A 161 10.19 -15.96 -17.85
N ARG A 162 9.43 -16.44 -16.87
CA ARG A 162 9.82 -17.65 -16.13
C ARG A 162 9.68 -18.82 -17.09
N HIS A 163 10.76 -19.15 -17.79
CA HIS A 163 10.97 -20.33 -18.64
C HIS A 163 9.69 -20.83 -19.33
N ALA A 164 9.57 -20.55 -20.63
CA ALA A 164 8.74 -21.36 -21.50
C ALA A 164 9.16 -22.83 -21.30
N ARG A 165 8.29 -23.64 -20.68
CA ARG A 165 8.42 -25.08 -20.80
C ARG A 165 8.18 -25.40 -22.28
N ARG A 166 9.18 -26.09 -22.82
CA ARG A 166 9.24 -26.72 -24.15
C ARG A 166 7.93 -27.41 -24.52
#